data_AF-A0A7G2JYM3-F1
#
_entry.id   AF-A0A7G2JYM3-F1
#
_cell.length_a   1.000
_cell.length_b   1.000
_cell.length_c   1.000
_cell.angle_alpha   90.00
_cell.angle_beta   90.00
_cell.angle_gamma   90.00
#
_symmetry.space_group_name_H-M   'P 1'
#
loop_
_entity.id
_entity.type
_entity.pdbx_description
1 polymer ?
#
loop_
_entity_poly.entity_id
_entity_poly.type
_entity_poly.pdbx_seq_one_letter_code
_entity_poly.pdbx_strand_id
1 'polypeptide(L)'
;IKGGRPLVVFLFIAALLILGQNVIGIASSMALGIHPAYGLLAGSVTLTGGHGTGAAWADTFAHQFNLQGATEIAIACATFGLVFGGIIGGPVARFLLNRQKQGENPENDEVDDIQEAFEHPTYKRKITARSLIET
;
A
#
# COMPACT_ATOMS: atom_id res chain seq x y z
N ILE A 1 7.45 9.97 -21.68
CA ILE A 1 7.51 10.61 -20.34
C ILE A 1 6.09 10.96 -19.89
N LYS A 2 5.30 9.99 -19.40
CA LYS A 2 3.87 10.19 -19.07
C LYS A 2 3.49 9.85 -17.62
N GLY A 3 4.46 9.64 -16.73
CA GLY A 3 4.21 9.18 -15.35
C GLY A 3 4.61 10.13 -14.20
N GLY A 4 5.33 11.23 -14.48
CA GLY A 4 5.90 12.06 -13.40
C GLY A 4 4.86 12.81 -12.56
N ARG A 5 3.83 13.38 -13.20
CA ARG A 5 2.84 14.21 -12.50
C ARG A 5 1.97 13.40 -11.51
N PRO A 6 1.42 12.22 -11.86
CA PRO A 6 0.73 11.37 -10.89
C PRO A 6 1.61 10.93 -9.72
N LEU A 7 2.90 10.62 -9.97
CA LEU A 7 3.84 10.22 -8.92
C LEU A 7 4.08 11.34 -7.91
N VAL A 8 4.25 12.58 -8.37
CA VAL A 8 4.43 13.74 -7.49
C VAL A 8 3.18 13.97 -6.62
N VAL A 9 1.98 13.85 -7.21
CA VAL A 9 0.72 13.98 -6.45
C VAL A 9 0.60 12.87 -5.41
N PHE A 10 0.89 11.62 -5.78
CA PHE A 10 0.90 10.50 -4.85
C PHE A 10 1.89 10.72 -3.70
N LEU A 11 3.12 11.13 -4.02
CA LEU A 11 4.16 11.40 -3.02
C LEU A 11 3.72 12.49 -2.03
N PHE A 12 3.12 13.57 -2.54
CA PHE A 12 2.62 14.64 -1.69
C PHE A 12 1.51 14.16 -0.75
N ILE A 13 0.55 13.39 -1.25
CA ILE A 13 -0.53 12.81 -0.42
C ILE A 13 0.06 11.84 0.60
N ALA A 14 0.95 10.94 0.19
CA ALA A 14 1.61 9.99 1.08
C ALA A 14 2.40 10.70 2.19
N ALA A 15 3.12 11.77 1.87
CA ALA A 15 3.84 12.58 2.84
C ALA A 15 2.89 13.19 3.89
N LEU A 16 1.74 13.74 3.47
CA LEU A 16 0.73 14.25 4.39
C LEU A 16 0.16 13.15 5.30
N LEU A 17 -0.10 11.96 4.75
CA LEU A 17 -0.57 10.81 5.54
C LEU A 17 0.49 10.36 6.56
N ILE A 18 1.77 10.33 6.17
CA ILE A 18 2.90 10.03 7.07
C ILE A 18 2.97 11.04 8.21
N LEU A 19 2.79 12.34 7.94
CA LEU A 19 2.75 13.36 8.99
C LEU A 19 1.60 13.11 9.96
N GLY A 20 0.41 12.77 9.46
CA GLY A 20 -0.73 12.38 10.30
C GLY A 20 -0.42 11.15 11.16
N GLN A 21 0.22 10.14 10.58
CA GLN A 21 0.65 8.94 11.30
C GLN A 21 1.65 9.25 12.41
N ASN A 22 2.59 10.18 12.19
CA ASN A 22 3.54 10.63 13.20
C ASN A 22 2.83 11.31 14.38
N VAL A 23 1.85 12.19 14.09
CA VAL A 23 1.06 12.85 15.15
C VAL A 23 0.32 11.81 15.99
N ILE A 24 -0.36 10.86 15.35
CA ILE A 24 -1.11 9.80 16.05
C ILE A 24 -0.16 8.90 16.85
N GLY A 25 0.99 8.51 16.29
CA GLY A 25 1.98 7.65 16.95
C GLY A 25 2.61 8.31 18.16
N ILE A 26 3.02 9.58 18.03
CA ILE A 26 3.56 10.38 19.14
C ILE A 26 2.50 10.55 20.22
N ALA A 27 1.27 10.97 19.85
CA ALA A 27 0.19 11.18 20.81
C ALA A 27 -0.14 9.89 21.58
N SER A 28 -0.20 8.75 20.89
CA SER A 28 -0.42 7.44 21.51
C SER A 28 0.71 7.06 22.48
N SER A 29 1.96 7.31 22.11
CA SER A 29 3.12 7.04 22.97
C SER A 29 3.09 7.89 24.24
N MET A 30 2.78 9.18 24.09
CA MET A 30 2.63 10.10 25.21
C MET A 30 1.47 9.70 26.13
N ALA A 31 0.34 9.26 25.57
CA ALA A 31 -0.79 8.77 26.34
C ALA A 31 -0.46 7.50 27.15
N LEU A 32 0.43 6.65 26.62
CA LEU A 32 0.95 5.46 27.31
C LEU A 32 2.11 5.77 28.28
N GLY A 33 2.58 7.01 28.35
CA GLY A 33 3.70 7.40 29.20
C GLY A 33 5.06 6.87 28.74
N ILE A 34 5.19 6.43 27.48
CA ILE A 34 6.43 5.91 26.90
C ILE A 34 7.09 6.95 25.99
N HIS A 35 8.36 6.72 25.65
CA HIS A 35 9.12 7.64 24.82
C HIS A 35 8.47 7.84 23.43
N PRO A 36 8.25 9.08 22.95
CA PRO A 36 7.58 9.36 21.67
C PRO A 36 8.18 8.67 20.45
N ALA A 37 9.48 8.39 20.48
CA ALA A 37 10.17 7.69 19.39
C ALA A 37 9.66 6.25 19.19
N TYR A 38 9.05 5.61 20.21
CA TYR A 38 8.36 4.33 20.03
C TYR A 38 7.20 4.48 19.03
N GLY A 39 6.43 5.56 19.12
CA GLY A 39 5.33 5.85 18.21
C GLY A 39 5.77 6.15 16.78
N LEU A 40 6.95 6.74 16.59
CA LEU A 40 7.53 6.95 15.27
C LEU A 40 8.02 5.64 14.66
N LEU A 41 8.73 4.84 15.46
CA LEU A 41 9.27 3.54 15.05
C LEU A 41 8.15 2.56 14.71
N ALA A 42 7.19 2.37 15.61
CA ALA A 42 6.01 1.53 15.42
C ALA A 42 5.02 2.08 14.39
N GLY A 43 5.10 3.39 14.11
CA GLY A 43 4.25 4.12 13.19
C GLY A 43 4.85 4.20 11.79
N SER A 44 5.17 5.41 11.33
CA SER A 44 5.56 5.65 9.94
C SER A 44 6.80 4.91 9.48
N VAL A 45 7.80 4.74 10.35
CA VAL A 45 9.06 4.07 10.00
C VAL A 45 8.81 2.62 9.57
N THR A 46 7.83 1.94 10.18
CA THR A 46 7.57 0.51 9.94
C THR A 46 6.28 0.25 9.17
N LEU A 47 5.18 0.93 9.49
CA LEU A 47 3.89 0.76 8.80
C LEU A 47 3.92 1.31 7.36
N THR A 48 4.65 2.41 7.13
CA THR A 48 4.83 2.94 5.78
C THR A 48 6.15 2.47 5.15
N GLY A 49 7.24 2.50 5.94
CA GLY A 49 8.57 2.11 5.46
C GLY A 49 8.82 0.59 5.37
N GLY A 50 7.96 -0.23 5.95
CA GLY A 50 8.06 -1.69 5.97
C GLY A 50 9.24 -2.23 6.78
N HIS A 51 9.50 -3.53 6.64
CA HIS A 51 10.60 -4.21 7.33
C HIS A 51 11.98 -3.66 6.97
N GLY A 52 12.17 -3.16 5.74
CA GLY A 52 13.46 -2.60 5.30
C GLY A 52 13.82 -1.33 6.06
N THR A 53 12.91 -0.36 6.12
CA THR A 53 13.13 0.89 6.85
C THR A 53 13.14 0.64 8.36
N GLY A 54 12.24 -0.22 8.86
CA GLY A 54 12.25 -0.65 10.26
C GLY A 54 13.59 -1.25 10.69
N ALA A 55 14.14 -2.20 9.93
CA ALA A 55 15.43 -2.82 10.23
C ALA A 55 16.60 -1.84 10.09
N ALA A 56 16.59 -0.97 9.07
CA ALA A 56 17.66 0.00 8.84
C ALA A 56 17.77 1.04 9.98
N TRP A 57 16.64 1.41 10.59
CA TRP A 57 16.60 2.47 11.61
C TRP A 57 16.47 1.94 13.04
N ALA A 58 16.11 0.68 13.26
CA ALA A 58 15.91 0.11 14.60
C ALA A 58 17.14 0.30 15.51
N ASP A 59 18.35 0.05 15.01
CA ASP A 59 19.59 0.20 15.76
C ASP A 59 19.85 1.66 16.16
N THR A 60 19.61 2.60 15.23
CA THR A 60 19.70 4.04 15.50
C THR A 60 18.70 4.44 16.58
N PHE A 61 17.48 3.90 16.55
CA PHE A 61 16.47 4.17 17.56
C PHE A 61 16.85 3.59 18.93
N ALA A 62 17.41 2.38 18.95
CA ALA A 62 17.89 1.74 20.16
C ALA A 62 19.01 2.56 20.83
N HIS A 63 19.98 3.04 20.05
CA HIS A 63 21.14 3.74 20.60
C HIS A 63 20.91 5.23 20.88
N GLN A 64 20.23 5.97 19.99
CA GLN A 64 20.09 7.42 20.13
C GLN A 64 18.95 7.83 21.05
N PHE A 65 17.89 7.02 21.10
CA PHE A 65 16.71 7.30 21.92
C PHE A 65 16.57 6.32 23.10
N ASN A 66 17.56 5.44 23.29
CA ASN A 66 17.58 4.41 24.32
C ASN A 66 16.32 3.53 24.30
N LEU A 67 15.81 3.23 23.10
CA LEU A 67 14.63 2.37 22.91
C LEU A 67 15.02 0.91 23.09
N GLN A 68 14.59 0.31 24.20
CA GLN A 68 14.69 -1.12 24.38
C GLN A 68 13.71 -1.86 23.46
N GLY A 69 14.18 -2.91 22.79
CA GLY A 69 13.35 -3.75 21.92
C GLY A 69 12.98 -3.10 20.58
N ALA A 70 13.76 -2.14 20.09
CA ALA A 70 13.45 -1.38 18.88
C ALA A 70 13.25 -2.27 17.64
N THR A 71 14.13 -3.26 17.43
CA THR A 71 14.07 -4.17 16.28
C THR A 71 12.83 -5.06 16.34
N GLU A 72 12.51 -5.59 17.51
CA GLU A 72 11.36 -6.47 17.75
C GLU A 72 10.06 -5.73 17.49
N ILE A 73 9.92 -4.50 18.01
CA ILE A 73 8.77 -3.64 17.75
C ILE A 73 8.69 -3.31 16.26
N ALA A 74 9.81 -2.99 15.63
CA ALA A 74 9.82 -2.62 14.23
C ALA A 74 9.32 -3.75 13.32
N ILE A 75 9.78 -4.98 13.56
CA ILE A 75 9.35 -6.15 12.81
C ILE A 75 7.89 -6.48 13.12
N ALA A 76 7.49 -6.46 14.39
CA ALA A 76 6.12 -6.76 14.79
C ALA A 76 5.11 -5.77 14.20
N CYS A 77 5.42 -4.47 14.22
CA CYS A 77 4.55 -3.44 13.66
C CYS A 77 4.44 -3.54 12.14
N ALA A 78 5.54 -3.85 11.44
CA ALA A 78 5.50 -4.01 9.98
C ALA A 78 4.67 -5.24 9.54
N THR A 79 4.72 -6.37 10.25
CA THR A 79 3.86 -7.52 9.92
C THR A 79 2.39 -7.22 10.20
N PHE A 80 2.10 -6.58 11.34
CA PHE A 80 0.77 -6.13 11.69
C PHE A 80 0.22 -5.16 10.64
N GLY A 81 1.03 -4.18 10.23
CA GLY A 81 0.68 -3.20 9.21
C GLY A 81 0.29 -3.84 7.88
N LEU A 82 1.01 -4.88 7.44
CA LEU A 82 0.68 -5.61 6.22
C LEU A 82 -0.67 -6.33 6.35
N VAL A 83 -0.89 -7.04 7.46
CA VAL A 83 -2.15 -7.78 7.68
C VAL A 83 -3.34 -6.82 7.70
N PHE A 84 -3.26 -5.75 8.50
CA PHE A 84 -4.33 -4.75 8.60
C PHE A 84 -4.48 -3.95 7.30
N GLY A 85 -3.39 -3.65 6.62
CA GLY A 85 -3.39 -3.01 5.31
C GLY A 85 -4.12 -3.84 4.26
N GLY A 86 -3.94 -5.17 4.26
CA GLY A 86 -4.69 -6.08 3.39
C GLY A 86 -6.17 -6.15 3.73
N ILE A 87 -6.50 -6.28 5.02
CA ILE A 87 -7.88 -6.35 5.52
C ILE A 87 -8.67 -5.08 5.17
N ILE A 88 -8.07 -3.90 5.32
CA ILE A 88 -8.72 -2.62 5.03
C ILE A 88 -8.65 -2.28 3.53
N GLY A 89 -7.52 -2.59 2.88
CA GLY A 89 -7.28 -2.29 1.48
C GLY A 89 -8.25 -2.98 0.52
N GLY A 90 -8.61 -4.24 0.77
CA GLY A 90 -9.56 -4.98 -0.06
C GLY A 90 -10.93 -4.32 -0.16
N PRO A 91 -11.64 -4.07 0.96
CA PRO A 91 -12.89 -3.34 0.99
C PRO A 91 -12.80 -1.93 0.40
N VAL A 92 -11.73 -1.18 0.68
CA VAL A 92 -11.52 0.17 0.14
C VAL A 92 -11.35 0.13 -1.38
N ALA A 93 -10.55 -0.81 -1.91
CA ALA A 93 -10.39 -0.99 -3.35
C ALA A 93 -11.73 -1.34 -4.01
N ARG A 94 -12.50 -2.27 -3.43
CA ARG A 94 -13.83 -2.63 -3.92
C ARG A 94 -14.79 -1.43 -3.92
N PHE A 95 -14.76 -0.61 -2.87
CA PHE A 95 -15.58 0.59 -2.77
C PHE A 95 -15.22 1.62 -3.85
N LEU A 96 -13.92 1.89 -4.05
CA LEU A 96 -13.45 2.82 -5.08
C LEU A 96 -13.78 2.32 -6.48
N LEU A 97 -13.60 1.03 -6.76
CA LEU A 97 -13.96 0.41 -8.03
C LEU A 97 -15.46 0.50 -8.30
N ASN A 98 -16.31 0.17 -7.33
CA ASN A 98 -17.77 0.26 -7.49
C ASN A 98 -18.23 1.70 -7.76
N ARG A 99 -17.54 2.69 -7.17
CA ARG A 99 -17.83 4.11 -7.40
C ARG A 99 -17.37 4.59 -8.78
N GLN A 100 -16.29 4.02 -9.32
CA GLN A 100 -15.83 4.32 -10.69
C GLN A 100 -16.62 3.56 -11.77
N LYS A 101 -17.16 2.37 -11.45
CA LYS A 101 -18.04 1.59 -12.34
C LYS A 101 -19.41 2.23 -12.63
N GLN A 102 -19.73 3.41 -12.07
CA GLN A 102 -20.82 4.25 -12.58
C GLN A 102 -20.49 4.91 -13.93
N GLY A 103 -19.29 4.69 -14.50
CA GLY A 103 -18.91 5.15 -15.85
C GLY A 103 -18.40 4.07 -16.81
N GLU A 104 -18.18 2.82 -16.37
CA GLU A 104 -17.79 1.72 -17.25
C GLU A 104 -18.67 0.50 -16.94
N ASN A 105 -19.45 0.11 -17.96
CA ASN A 105 -20.18 -1.15 -18.03
C ASN A 105 -19.23 -2.27 -17.56
N PRO A 106 -19.59 -3.10 -16.57
CA PRO A 106 -18.79 -4.29 -16.31
C PRO A 106 -18.63 -5.01 -17.64
N GLU A 107 -17.38 -5.35 -17.99
CA GLU A 107 -17.08 -6.24 -19.09
C GLU A 107 -18.17 -7.32 -19.12
N ASN A 108 -18.93 -7.34 -20.22
CA ASN A 108 -19.70 -8.50 -20.61
C ASN A 108 -18.64 -9.61 -20.76
N ASP A 109 -18.40 -10.36 -19.69
CA ASP A 109 -17.59 -11.58 -19.66
C ASP A 109 -18.20 -12.71 -20.54
N GLU A 110 -19.20 -12.38 -21.38
CA GLU A 110 -19.94 -13.32 -22.24
C GLU A 110 -19.98 -12.91 -23.74
N VAL A 111 -19.29 -11.85 -24.17
CA VAL A 111 -19.14 -11.63 -25.63
C VAL A 111 -17.89 -12.35 -26.10
N ASP A 112 -18.12 -13.35 -26.94
CA ASP A 112 -17.15 -14.28 -27.53
C ASP A 112 -15.90 -13.56 -28.10
N ASP A 113 -14.83 -13.48 -27.28
CA ASP A 113 -13.50 -12.96 -27.64
C ASP A 113 -12.94 -13.59 -28.94
N ILE A 114 -13.50 -14.72 -29.37
CA ILE A 114 -13.15 -15.37 -30.63
C ILE A 114 -13.78 -14.63 -31.81
N GLN A 115 -15.05 -14.23 -31.73
CA GLN A 115 -15.79 -13.61 -32.84
C GLN A 115 -15.25 -12.20 -33.17
N GLU A 116 -14.96 -11.37 -32.17
CA GLU A 116 -14.45 -10.00 -32.37
C GLU A 116 -13.02 -9.96 -32.95
N ALA A 117 -12.20 -10.98 -32.68
CA ALA A 117 -10.85 -11.09 -33.24
C ALA A 117 -10.85 -11.37 -34.76
N PHE A 118 -11.88 -12.06 -35.26
CA PHE A 118 -12.03 -12.32 -36.69
C PHE A 118 -12.65 -11.13 -37.44
N GLU A 119 -13.50 -10.33 -36.80
CA GLU A 119 -14.14 -9.17 -37.43
C GLU A 119 -13.26 -7.90 -37.43
N HIS A 120 -12.36 -7.75 -36.45
CA HIS A 120 -11.49 -6.58 -36.34
C HIS A 120 -10.00 -6.97 -36.16
N PRO A 121 -9.19 -6.98 -37.24
CA PRO A 121 -7.79 -7.45 -37.21
C PRO A 121 -6.83 -6.55 -36.39
N THR A 122 -7.33 -5.46 -35.80
CA THR A 122 -6.54 -4.56 -34.94
C THR A 122 -6.80 -4.79 -33.45
N TYR A 123 -7.71 -5.70 -33.08
CA TYR A 123 -8.00 -6.02 -31.69
C TYR A 123 -6.83 -6.76 -31.05
N LYS A 124 -6.14 -6.11 -30.12
CA LYS A 124 -5.06 -6.72 -29.34
C LYS A 124 -5.68 -7.61 -28.26
N ARG A 125 -5.67 -8.91 -28.50
CA ARG A 125 -6.09 -9.94 -27.54
C ARG A 125 -5.37 -9.71 -26.20
N LYS A 126 -6.13 -9.64 -25.11
CA LYS A 126 -5.58 -9.48 -23.77
C LYS A 126 -4.76 -10.72 -23.41
N ILE A 127 -3.59 -10.54 -22.79
CA ILE A 127 -2.76 -11.66 -22.33
C ILE A 127 -3.42 -12.26 -21.10
N THR A 128 -4.15 -13.35 -21.30
CA THR A 128 -4.88 -14.08 -20.25
C THR A 128 -4.36 -15.52 -20.23
N ALA A 129 -4.50 -16.23 -19.10
CA ALA A 129 -4.00 -17.59 -18.96
C ALA A 129 -4.42 -18.56 -20.09
N ARG A 130 -5.60 -18.33 -20.72
CA ARG A 130 -6.04 -19.07 -21.91
C ARG A 130 -5.19 -18.81 -23.17
N SER A 131 -4.70 -17.59 -23.40
CA SER A 131 -3.90 -17.27 -24.60
C SER A 131 -2.51 -17.91 -24.57
N LEU A 132 -2.03 -18.33 -23.40
CA LEU A 132 -0.78 -19.06 -23.23
C LEU A 132 -0.92 -20.57 -23.48
N ILE A 133 -2.15 -21.11 -23.40
CA ILE A 133 -2.43 -22.53 -23.69
C ILE A 133 -2.66 -22.74 -25.19
N GLU A 134 -3.05 -21.69 -25.92
CA GLU A 134 -3.28 -21.71 -27.38
C GLU A 134 -2.03 -21.44 -28.23
N THR A 135 -0.84 -21.26 -27.64
CA THR A 135 0.44 -21.13 -28.37
C THR A 135 1.17 -22.46 -28.42
#